data_AF-A0A382KUP1-F1
#
_entry.id   AF-A0A382KUP1-F1
#
_cell.length_a   1.000
_cell.length_b   1.000
_cell.length_c   1.000
_cell.angle_alpha   90.00
_cell.angle_beta   90.00
_cell.angle_gamma   90.00
#
_symmetry.space_group_name_H-M   'P 1'
#
loop_
_entity.id
_entity.type
_entity.pdbx_description
1 polymer ?
#
loop_
_entity_poly.entity_id
_entity_poly.type
_entity_poly.pdbx_seq_one_letter_code
_entity_poly.pdbx_strand_id
1 'polypeptide(L)'
;MPKNHKVKKNNKDKSLLGKNAIFTPDVINDIHIKSQLGRYRMRGMALMKKIPHWDDLTFLPGTLTRFVIEGYREKCETKTVIGPNCKNPIKLDIPIYITSMSFGALSYEAKTALARGATMAG
;
A
#
# COMPACT_ATOMS: atom_id res chain seq x y z
N MET A 1 51.02 8.56 -11.88
CA MET A 1 49.86 9.47 -12.10
C MET A 1 48.58 8.65 -11.94
N PRO A 2 47.83 8.76 -10.84
CA PRO A 2 46.67 7.91 -10.60
C PRO A 2 45.51 8.34 -11.50
N LYS A 3 44.92 7.37 -12.21
CA LYS A 3 43.76 7.57 -13.08
C LYS A 3 42.52 7.79 -12.20
N ASN A 4 41.91 8.97 -12.30
CA ASN A 4 40.62 9.27 -11.68
C ASN A 4 39.55 8.31 -12.22
N HIS A 5 39.16 7.30 -11.44
CA HIS A 5 37.96 6.54 -11.69
C HIS A 5 36.75 7.45 -11.44
N LYS A 6 36.15 7.97 -12.51
CA LYS A 6 34.81 8.56 -12.44
C LYS A 6 33.84 7.48 -11.95
N VAL A 7 33.42 7.58 -10.69
CA VAL A 7 32.35 6.77 -10.12
C VAL A 7 31.10 6.99 -10.97
N LYS A 8 30.67 5.97 -11.70
CA LYS A 8 29.37 5.99 -12.38
C LYS A 8 28.30 6.16 -11.30
N LYS A 9 27.72 7.35 -11.20
CA LYS A 9 26.61 7.64 -10.30
C LYS A 9 25.47 6.71 -10.71
N ASN A 10 25.20 5.68 -9.90
CA ASN A 10 24.16 4.70 -10.19
C ASN A 10 22.85 5.45 -10.40
N ASN A 11 22.11 5.11 -11.46
CA ASN A 11 20.82 5.73 -11.81
C ASN A 11 19.71 5.47 -10.75
N LYS A 12 20.07 4.91 -9.59
CA LYS A 12 19.23 4.67 -8.41
C LYS A 12 19.03 5.92 -7.54
N ASP A 13 19.82 6.98 -7.75
CA ASP A 13 19.84 8.16 -6.87
C ASP A 13 18.78 9.23 -7.22
N LYS A 14 17.99 9.06 -8.29
CA LYS A 14 17.04 10.09 -8.76
C LYS A 14 15.73 10.16 -7.96
N SER A 15 15.45 9.16 -7.12
CA SER A 15 14.20 9.07 -6.33
C SER A 15 14.46 9.06 -4.82
N LEU A 16 15.55 9.69 -4.36
CA LEU A 16 15.76 9.90 -2.94
C LEU A 16 14.85 11.03 -2.46
N LEU A 17 13.58 10.70 -2.20
CA LEU A 17 12.75 11.50 -1.33
C LEU A 17 13.43 11.58 0.06
N GLY A 18 13.16 12.63 0.82
CA GLY A 18 13.79 12.86 2.12
C GLY A 18 13.79 11.64 3.04
N LYS A 19 14.73 11.57 3.99
CA LYS A 19 14.86 10.41 4.89
C LYS A 19 13.64 10.32 5.81
N ASN A 20 12.90 9.21 5.74
CA ASN A 20 11.77 8.90 6.60
C ASN A 20 12.03 7.56 7.33
N ALA A 21 11.65 7.47 8.61
CA ALA A 21 11.83 6.26 9.42
C ALA A 21 10.93 5.09 8.97
N ILE A 22 9.76 5.38 8.40
CA ILE A 22 8.76 4.40 7.98
C ILE A 22 8.87 4.13 6.47
N PHE A 23 8.91 5.20 5.67
CA PHE A 23 9.00 5.11 4.21
C PHE A 23 10.45 5.21 3.76
N THR A 24 11.22 4.16 4.00
CA THR A 24 12.60 4.08 3.49
C THR A 24 12.61 3.98 1.97
N PRO A 25 13.71 4.38 1.28
CA PRO A 25 13.80 4.28 -0.17
C PRO A 25 13.52 2.87 -0.71
N ASP A 26 13.90 1.82 0.03
CA ASP A 26 13.61 0.44 -0.34
C ASP A 26 12.11 0.09 -0.25
N VAL A 27 11.42 0.59 0.78
CA VAL A 27 9.97 0.43 0.93
C VAL A 27 9.22 1.16 -0.17
N ILE A 28 9.61 2.41 -0.48
CA ILE A 28 9.02 3.20 -1.56
C ILE A 28 9.21 2.50 -2.91
N ASN A 29 10.41 1.98 -3.17
CA ASN A 29 10.68 1.22 -4.39
C ASN A 29 9.80 -0.04 -4.49
N ASP A 30 9.61 -0.75 -3.39
CA ASP A 30 8.73 -1.92 -3.34
C ASP A 30 7.25 -1.55 -3.59
N ILE A 31 6.77 -0.42 -3.06
CA ILE A 31 5.44 0.13 -3.34
C ILE A 31 5.29 0.44 -4.84
N HIS A 32 6.26 1.11 -5.45
CA HIS A 32 6.22 1.42 -6.89
C HIS A 32 6.16 0.14 -7.74
N ILE A 33 7.00 -0.85 -7.44
CA ILE A 33 7.00 -2.14 -8.15
C ILE A 33 5.64 -2.84 -7.99
N LYS A 34 5.10 -2.91 -6.78
CA LYS A 34 3.78 -3.53 -6.52
C LYS A 34 2.67 -2.81 -7.28
N SER A 35 2.70 -1.48 -7.32
CA SER A 35 1.71 -0.67 -8.04
C SER A 35 1.71 -0.94 -9.55
N GLN A 36 2.87 -1.21 -10.15
CA GLN A 36 3.01 -1.56 -11.56
C GLN A 36 2.62 -3.02 -11.85
N LEU A 37 2.97 -3.95 -10.95
CA LEU A 37 2.68 -5.37 -11.14
C LEU A 37 1.21 -5.72 -10.88
N GLY A 38 0.52 -4.95 -10.04
CA GLY A 38 -0.83 -5.28 -9.56
C GLY A 38 -0.88 -6.52 -8.67
N ARG A 39 0.27 -7.05 -8.23
CA ARG A 39 0.42 -8.22 -7.35
C ARG A 39 1.59 -8.01 -6.39
N TYR A 40 1.60 -8.78 -5.31
CA TYR A 40 2.70 -8.77 -4.33
C TYR A 40 3.97 -9.39 -4.92
N ARG A 41 5.13 -8.95 -4.44
CA ARG A 41 6.43 -9.54 -4.80
C ARG A 41 6.73 -10.73 -3.90
N MET A 42 6.96 -11.90 -4.47
CA MET A 42 7.45 -13.07 -3.75
C MET A 42 8.86 -12.80 -3.23
N ARG A 43 9.09 -12.92 -1.91
CA ARG A 43 10.40 -12.76 -1.29
C ARG A 43 10.54 -13.80 -0.17
N GLY A 44 11.66 -14.51 -0.15
CA GLY A 44 12.00 -15.45 0.92
C GLY A 44 13.10 -14.87 1.80
N MET A 45 12.74 -14.30 2.95
CA MET A 45 13.63 -14.01 4.08
C MET A 45 12.80 -13.52 5.29
N ALA A 46 13.27 -13.84 6.50
CA ALA A 46 12.64 -13.50 7.78
C ALA A 46 13.02 -12.09 8.31
N LEU A 47 12.26 -11.63 9.32
CA LEU A 47 12.20 -10.29 9.91
C LEU A 47 13.45 -9.89 10.73
N MET A 48 14.00 -8.68 10.51
CA MET A 48 14.92 -8.01 11.45
C MET A 48 14.18 -6.85 12.17
N LYS A 49 13.93 -7.01 13.48
CA LYS A 49 13.18 -6.17 14.48
C LYS A 49 13.65 -4.69 14.61
N LYS A 50 12.95 -3.70 15.21
CA LYS A 50 11.57 -3.54 15.76
C LYS A 50 11.16 -2.03 15.79
N ILE A 51 9.93 -1.73 15.36
CA ILE A 51 9.03 -0.62 15.75
C ILE A 51 7.64 -1.28 15.82
N PRO A 52 6.73 -0.97 16.77
CA PRO A 52 5.38 -1.55 16.72
C PRO A 52 4.72 -1.19 15.38
N HIS A 53 4.58 -2.19 14.52
CA HIS A 53 4.06 -2.08 13.16
C HIS A 53 2.96 -3.13 12.96
N TRP A 54 2.16 -3.01 11.92
CA TRP A 54 1.11 -4.00 11.59
C TRP A 54 1.66 -5.44 11.48
N ASP A 55 2.97 -5.59 11.25
CA ASP A 55 3.70 -6.86 11.20
C ASP A 55 3.77 -7.61 12.55
N ASP A 56 3.51 -6.93 13.69
CA ASP A 56 3.46 -7.57 15.01
C ASP A 56 2.09 -8.20 15.32
N LEU A 57 1.09 -8.03 14.44
CA LEU A 57 -0.23 -8.66 14.57
C LEU A 57 -0.22 -10.08 13.99
N THR A 58 -0.70 -11.05 14.75
CA THR A 58 -0.91 -12.43 14.27
C THR A 58 -2.39 -12.68 14.06
N PHE A 59 -2.78 -12.98 12.81
CA PHE A 59 -4.14 -13.39 12.49
C PHE A 59 -4.32 -14.89 12.78
N LEU A 60 -5.38 -15.23 13.53
CA LEU A 60 -5.72 -16.63 13.81
C LEU A 60 -6.51 -17.23 12.63
N PRO A 61 -5.98 -18.26 11.95
CA PRO A 61 -6.72 -18.91 10.87
C PRO A 61 -7.90 -19.73 11.44
N GLY A 62 -9.02 -19.73 10.73
CA GLY A 62 -10.13 -20.64 11.02
C GLY A 62 -9.73 -22.06 10.62
N THR A 63 -9.44 -22.93 11.58
CA THR A 63 -8.92 -24.29 11.30
C THR A 63 -9.81 -25.42 11.81
N LEU A 64 -10.66 -25.18 12.82
CA LEU A 64 -11.41 -26.25 13.48
C LEU A 64 -12.92 -26.04 13.48
N THR A 65 -13.40 -24.93 14.06
CA THR A 65 -14.84 -24.75 14.33
C THR A 65 -15.64 -24.13 13.19
N ARG A 66 -14.97 -23.58 12.18
CA ARG A 66 -15.60 -22.94 11.01
C ARG A 66 -14.79 -23.23 9.77
N PHE A 67 -15.47 -23.61 8.69
CA PHE A 67 -14.85 -23.69 7.37
C PHE A 67 -14.50 -22.29 6.87
N VAL A 68 -13.31 -22.15 6.29
CA VAL A 68 -12.88 -20.90 5.66
C VAL A 68 -13.54 -20.82 4.29
N ILE A 69 -13.97 -19.62 3.91
CA ILE A 69 -14.47 -19.35 2.57
C ILE A 69 -13.38 -19.70 1.55
N GLU A 70 -13.75 -20.45 0.53
CA GLU A 70 -12.82 -20.79 -0.54
C GLU A 70 -12.84 -19.68 -1.60
N GLY A 71 -11.76 -18.90 -1.69
CA GLY A 71 -11.71 -17.68 -2.50
C GLY A 71 -11.92 -17.87 -4.02
N TYR A 72 -11.86 -19.10 -4.53
CA TYR A 72 -12.22 -19.43 -5.92
C TYR A 72 -13.70 -19.79 -6.11
N ARG A 73 -14.36 -20.26 -5.05
CA ARG A 73 -15.75 -20.75 -5.10
C ARG A 73 -16.73 -19.73 -4.54
N GLU A 74 -16.30 -18.96 -3.54
CA GLU A 74 -17.13 -18.05 -2.77
C GLU A 74 -16.59 -16.62 -2.86
N LYS A 75 -17.48 -15.66 -3.11
CA LYS A 75 -17.12 -14.25 -3.17
C LYS A 75 -17.02 -13.70 -1.74
N CYS A 76 -15.85 -13.18 -1.38
CA CYS A 76 -15.69 -12.43 -0.13
C CYS A 76 -16.37 -11.05 -0.26
N GLU A 77 -17.35 -10.75 0.59
CA GLU A 77 -17.94 -9.42 0.64
C GLU A 77 -17.03 -8.47 1.40
N THR A 78 -16.59 -7.40 0.72
CA THR A 78 -15.69 -6.37 1.27
C THR A 78 -16.40 -5.07 1.59
N LYS A 79 -17.73 -5.06 1.49
CA LYS A 79 -18.56 -3.89 1.72
C LYS A 79 -18.38 -3.39 3.15
N THR A 80 -18.09 -2.10 3.28
CA THR A 80 -17.79 -1.48 4.57
C THR A 80 -18.75 -0.33 4.82
N VAL A 81 -19.32 -0.28 6.02
CA VAL A 81 -20.20 0.81 6.46
C VAL A 81 -19.52 1.56 7.59
N ILE A 82 -19.19 2.83 7.36
CA ILE A 82 -18.61 3.71 8.37
C ILE A 82 -19.73 4.47 9.05
N GLY A 83 -19.77 4.39 10.38
CA GLY A 83 -20.79 5.02 11.21
C GLY A 83 -22.18 4.36 11.06
N PRO A 84 -22.34 3.05 11.31
CA PRO A 84 -23.62 2.35 11.09
C PRO A 84 -24.79 2.94 11.89
N ASN A 85 -24.51 3.58 13.02
CA ASN A 85 -25.51 4.20 13.90
C ASN A 85 -25.73 5.70 13.65
N CYS A 86 -25.09 6.29 12.64
CA CYS A 86 -25.26 7.72 12.33
C CYS A 86 -26.42 7.96 11.36
N LYS A 87 -26.92 9.19 11.31
CA LYS A 87 -28.06 9.56 10.44
C LYS A 87 -27.77 9.29 8.95
N ASN A 88 -26.54 9.53 8.52
CA ASN A 88 -26.09 9.36 7.14
C ASN A 88 -24.81 8.51 7.08
N PRO A 89 -24.93 7.17 7.13
CA PRO A 89 -23.77 6.27 7.11
C PRO A 89 -23.09 6.26 5.74
N ILE A 90 -21.76 6.22 5.72
CA ILE A 90 -20.98 6.08 4.49
C ILE A 90 -20.92 4.59 4.14
N LYS A 91 -21.37 4.25 2.94
CA LYS A 91 -21.33 2.89 2.40
C LYS A 91 -20.25 2.83 1.33
N LEU A 92 -19.28 1.94 1.52
CA LEU A 92 -18.17 1.69 0.61
C LEU A 92 -18.25 0.25 0.09
N ASP A 93 -17.95 0.03 -1.18
CA ASP A 93 -17.91 -1.31 -1.76
C ASP A 93 -16.66 -2.10 -1.35
N ILE A 94 -15.57 -1.38 -1.03
CA ILE A 94 -14.29 -1.91 -0.53
C ILE A 94 -13.87 -1.20 0.77
N PRO A 95 -13.05 -1.83 1.64
CA PRO A 95 -12.60 -1.25 2.91
C PRO A 95 -11.45 -0.24 2.71
N ILE A 96 -11.45 0.48 1.59
CA ILE A 96 -10.40 1.43 1.21
C ILE A 96 -11.09 2.68 0.67
N TYR A 97 -10.72 3.84 1.18
CA TYR A 97 -11.11 5.13 0.59
C TYR A 97 -9.92 6.08 0.59
N ILE A 98 -9.90 7.01 -0.36
CA ILE A 98 -8.86 8.02 -0.47
C ILE A 98 -9.33 9.27 0.27
N THR A 99 -8.59 9.70 1.29
CA THR A 99 -8.89 10.91 2.06
C THR A 99 -8.72 12.17 1.22
N SER A 100 -9.49 13.23 1.53
CA SER A 100 -9.37 14.51 0.86
C SER A 100 -8.03 15.19 1.19
N MET A 101 -7.33 15.63 0.16
CA MET A 101 -6.16 16.51 0.25
C MET A 101 -6.48 17.85 -0.43
N SER A 102 -5.97 18.95 0.13
CA SER A 102 -6.30 20.30 -0.32
C SER A 102 -5.75 20.59 -1.73
N PHE A 103 -6.46 21.47 -2.46
CA PHE A 103 -5.91 22.05 -3.68
C PHE A 103 -4.72 22.94 -3.29
N GLY A 104 -3.54 22.63 -3.83
CA GLY A 104 -2.26 23.25 -3.46
C GLY A 104 -1.31 22.32 -2.70
N ALA A 105 -1.82 21.33 -1.96
CA ALA A 105 -0.98 20.28 -1.37
C ALA A 105 -0.59 19.19 -2.38
N LEU A 106 -1.45 18.96 -3.38
CA LEU A 106 -1.20 18.06 -4.51
C LEU A 106 -1.41 18.80 -5.82
N SER A 107 -0.71 18.32 -6.86
CA SER A 107 -0.91 18.80 -8.22
C SER A 107 -2.31 18.39 -8.73
N TYR A 108 -2.80 19.13 -9.72
CA TYR A 108 -4.08 18.85 -10.35
C TYR A 108 -4.15 17.45 -10.97
N GLU A 109 -3.05 17.04 -11.61
CA GLU A 109 -2.89 15.74 -12.26
C GLU A 109 -2.94 14.61 -11.23
N ALA A 110 -2.25 14.77 -10.10
CA ALA A 110 -2.22 13.75 -9.06
C ALA A 110 -3.61 13.55 -8.42
N LYS A 111 -4.34 14.65 -8.16
CA LYS A 111 -5.71 14.56 -7.65
C LYS A 111 -6.67 13.90 -8.65
N THR A 112 -6.51 14.21 -9.94
CA THR A 112 -7.31 13.61 -11.01
C THR A 112 -7.00 12.12 -11.17
N ALA A 113 -5.73 11.72 -11.07
CA ALA A 113 -5.31 10.32 -11.13
C ALA A 113 -5.88 9.50 -9.95
N LEU A 114 -5.83 10.05 -8.73
CA LEU A 114 -6.40 9.41 -7.54
C LEU A 114 -7.92 9.24 -7.67
N ALA A 115 -8.63 10.26 -8.15
CA ALA A 115 -10.08 10.19 -8.35
C ALA A 115 -10.46 9.10 -9.36
N ARG A 116 -9.78 9.05 -10.51
CA ARG A 116 -10.00 8.01 -11.53
C ARG A 116 -9.68 6.62 -10.99
N GLY A 117 -8.56 6.47 -10.29
CA GLY A 117 -8.14 5.20 -9.68
C GLY A 117 -9.15 4.69 -8.66
N ALA A 118 -9.69 5.57 -7.81
CA ALA A 118 -10.73 5.22 -6.85
C ALA A 118 -11.99 4.70 -7.55
N THR A 119 -12.53 5.44 -8.52
CA THR A 119 -13.72 5.03 -9.28
C THR A 119 -13.54 3.69 -10.01
N MET A 120 -12.33 3.37 -10.47
CA MET A 120 -12.04 2.10 -11.12
C MET A 120 -11.94 0.92 -10.14
N ALA A 121 -11.53 1.17 -8.89
CA ALA A 121 -11.31 0.14 -7.88
C ALA A 121 -12.58 -0.22 -7.09
N GLY A 122 -13.52 0.73 -6.96
CA GLY A 122 -14.76 0.60 -6.19
C GLY A 122 -15.24 1.95 -5.70
#